data_AF-A0A1Q6RLC0-F1
#
_entry.id   AF-A0A1Q6RLC0-F1
#
_cell.length_a   1.000
_cell.length_b   1.000
_cell.length_c   1.000
_cell.angle_alpha   90.00
_cell.angle_beta   90.00
_cell.angle_gamma   90.00
#
_symmetry.space_group_name_H-M   'P 1'
#
loop_
_entity.id
_entity.type
_entity.pdbx_description
1 polymer ?
#
loop_
_entity_poly.entity_id
_entity_poly.type
_entity_poly.pdbx_seq_one_letter_code
_entity_poly.pdbx_strand_id
1 'polypeptide(L)'
;MRLLAIYKRLEPSADNQNKTLPVPRYITIMQKCVEHKIQDVFIRNSHFNDLYVLIMSIDIANLKQMIRQMRAAKAKETNTTVRDVSQSDAVKFLKGGSANGGKY
;
A
#
# COMPACT_ATOMS: atom_id res chain seq x y z
N MET A 1 13.57 23.50 3.91
CA MET A 1 12.75 24.08 5.01
C MET A 1 11.23 23.85 4.89
N ARG A 2 10.67 23.49 3.73
CA ARG A 2 9.20 23.30 3.57
C ARG A 2 8.64 22.05 4.29
N LEU A 3 9.45 20.99 4.42
CA LEU A 3 9.09 19.75 5.12
C LEU A 3 8.97 19.95 6.65
N LEU A 4 9.88 20.70 7.25
CA LEU A 4 9.81 21.05 8.68
C LEU A 4 8.54 21.86 9.03
N ALA A 5 8.11 22.73 8.12
CA ALA A 5 6.89 23.52 8.30
C ALA A 5 5.61 22.66 8.22
N ILE A 6 5.61 21.61 7.39
CA ILE A 6 4.51 20.64 7.32
C ILE A 6 4.48 19.77 8.58
N TYR A 7 5.66 19.36 9.07
CA TYR A 7 5.80 18.56 10.29
C TYR A 7 5.26 19.32 11.52
N LYS A 8 5.64 20.59 11.69
CA LYS A 8 5.15 21.46 12.77
C LYS A 8 3.64 21.75 12.71
N ARG A 9 3.05 21.68 11.51
CA ARG A 9 1.61 21.88 11.30
C ARG A 9 0.79 20.60 11.52
N LEU A 10 1.47 19.45 11.50
CA LEU A 10 0.90 18.12 11.73
C LEU A 10 1.16 17.61 13.16
N GLU A 11 1.96 18.30 13.96
CA GLU A 11 2.10 17.98 15.39
C GLU A 11 0.71 18.04 16.03
N PRO A 12 0.16 16.89 16.46
CA PRO A 12 -1.09 16.90 17.18
C PRO A 12 -0.79 17.59 18.50
N SER A 13 -1.39 18.77 18.71
CA SER A 13 -1.35 19.47 19.99
C SER A 13 -1.54 18.47 21.13
N ALA A 14 -0.71 18.57 22.18
CA ALA A 14 -0.66 17.62 23.30
C ALA A 14 -2.03 17.39 23.97
N ASP A 15 -3.00 18.27 23.75
CA ASP A 15 -4.41 18.14 24.16
C ASP A 15 -5.18 16.97 23.53
N ASN A 16 -4.73 16.40 22.41
CA ASN A 16 -5.48 15.32 21.75
C ASN A 16 -5.12 13.91 22.24
N GLN A 17 -4.17 13.75 23.17
CA GLN A 17 -3.84 12.42 23.72
C GLN A 17 -4.99 11.81 24.54
N ASN A 18 -5.95 12.61 25.01
CA ASN A 18 -7.05 12.17 25.87
C ASN A 18 -8.41 12.10 25.17
N LYS A 19 -8.49 12.29 23.85
CA LYS A 19 -9.76 12.09 23.13
C LYS A 19 -9.93 10.61 22.83
N THR A 20 -10.65 9.93 23.71
CA THR A 20 -11.15 8.58 23.49
C THR A 20 -11.85 8.53 22.14
N LEU A 21 -11.27 7.79 21.20
CA LEU A 21 -11.86 7.57 19.89
C LEU A 21 -13.24 6.91 20.09
N PRO A 22 -14.23 7.22 19.24
CA PRO A 22 -15.50 6.51 19.28
C PRO A 22 -15.21 5.00 19.17
N VAL A 23 -15.62 4.26 20.20
CA VAL A 23 -15.31 2.85 20.45
C VAL A 23 -15.37 1.94 19.21
N PRO A 24 -16.32 2.12 18.26
CA PRO A 24 -16.34 1.32 17.03
C PRO A 24 -15.05 1.41 16.20
N ARG A 25 -14.40 2.59 16.14
CA ARG A 25 -13.18 2.78 15.32
C ARG A 25 -11.96 2.13 15.95
N TYR A 26 -11.84 2.16 17.27
CA TYR A 26 -10.71 1.57 17.97
C TYR A 26 -10.71 0.03 17.87
N ILE A 27 -11.89 -0.59 18.05
CA ILE A 27 -12.03 -2.05 17.95
C ILE A 27 -11.68 -2.52 16.53
N THR A 28 -12.19 -1.86 15.49
CA THR A 28 -11.90 -2.24 14.10
C THR A 28 -10.40 -2.14 13.78
N ILE A 29 -9.72 -1.11 14.29
CA ILE A 29 -8.28 -0.94 14.06
C ILE A 29 -7.48 -2.03 14.77
N MET A 30 -7.85 -2.38 16.01
CA MET A 30 -7.19 -3.47 16.72
C MET A 30 -7.46 -4.83 16.07
N GLN A 31 -8.67 -5.09 15.58
CA GLN A 31 -8.97 -6.29 14.80
C GLN A 31 -8.09 -6.39 13.55
N LYS A 32 -7.88 -5.26 12.85
CA LYS A 32 -6.97 -5.19 11.69
C LYS A 32 -5.50 -5.41 12.06
N CYS A 33 -5.05 -4.91 13.22
CA CYS A 33 -3.71 -5.21 13.73
C CYS A 33 -3.50 -6.73 13.93
N VAL A 34 -4.51 -7.43 14.45
CA VAL A 34 -4.48 -8.89 14.62
C VAL A 34 -4.46 -9.60 13.25
N GLU A 35 -5.32 -9.17 12.31
CA GLU A 35 -5.37 -9.72 10.95
C GLU A 35 -4.01 -9.61 10.23
N HIS A 36 -3.36 -8.46 10.34
CA HIS A 36 -2.06 -8.20 9.72
C HIS A 36 -0.86 -8.68 10.56
N LYS A 37 -1.10 -9.29 11.73
CA LYS A 37 -0.04 -9.75 12.66
C LYS A 37 0.95 -8.65 13.03
N ILE A 38 0.45 -7.43 13.26
CA ILE A 38 1.27 -6.30 13.72
C ILE A 38 1.73 -6.58 15.14
N GLN A 39 3.03 -6.44 15.40
CA GLN A 39 3.60 -6.70 16.73
C GLN A 39 3.10 -5.69 17.78
N ASP A 40 2.85 -6.18 19.00
CA ASP A 40 2.38 -5.36 20.13
C ASP A 40 3.26 -4.14 20.41
N VAL A 41 4.58 -4.27 20.23
CA VAL A 41 5.53 -3.17 20.42
C VAL A 41 5.21 -2.00 19.47
N PHE A 42 4.87 -2.31 18.22
CA PHE A 42 4.48 -1.29 17.24
C PHE A 42 3.12 -0.68 17.58
N ILE A 43 2.17 -1.49 18.03
CA ILE A 43 0.84 -1.01 18.41
C ILE A 43 0.93 -0.03 19.59
N ARG A 44 1.75 -0.34 20.60
CA ARG A 44 1.91 0.49 21.81
C ARG A 44 2.69 1.77 21.58
N ASN A 45 3.68 1.74 20.67
CA ASN A 45 4.61 2.86 20.48
C ASN A 45 4.25 3.75 19.28
N SER A 46 3.30 3.36 18.43
CA SER A 46 2.89 4.16 17.27
C SER A 46 1.77 5.13 17.62
N HIS A 47 1.86 6.35 17.09
CA HIS A 47 0.72 7.25 17.12
C HIS A 47 -0.44 6.67 16.30
N PHE A 48 -1.67 6.94 16.71
CA PHE A 48 -2.88 6.37 16.09
C PHE A 48 -2.91 6.55 14.56
N ASN A 49 -2.59 7.75 14.08
CA ASN A 49 -2.59 8.06 12.65
C ASN A 49 -1.55 7.23 11.89
N ASP A 50 -0.37 7.02 12.47
CA ASP A 50 0.71 6.27 11.84
C ASP A 50 0.35 4.79 11.77
N LEU A 51 -0.23 4.24 12.84
CA LEU A 51 -0.75 2.89 12.88
C LEU A 51 -1.88 2.70 11.85
N TYR A 52 -2.77 3.68 11.73
CA TYR A 52 -3.85 3.64 10.74
C TYR A 52 -3.33 3.68 9.30
N VAL A 53 -2.34 4.53 9.00
CA VAL A 53 -1.68 4.57 7.70
C VAL A 53 -0.93 3.27 7.40
N LEU A 54 -0.29 2.66 8.40
CA LEU A 54 0.36 1.36 8.27
C LEU A 54 -0.64 0.28 7.87
N ILE A 55 -1.76 0.17 8.57
CA ILE A 55 -2.84 -0.78 8.26
C ILE A 55 -3.34 -0.57 6.83
N MET A 56 -3.67 0.67 6.44
CA MET A 56 -4.11 0.97 5.08
C MET A 56 -3.07 0.60 4.02
N SER A 57 -1.78 0.81 4.32
CA SER A 57 -0.69 0.48 3.40
C SER A 57 -0.57 -1.02 3.17
N ILE A 58 -0.75 -1.82 4.23
CA ILE A 58 -0.77 -3.29 4.16
C ILE A 58 -1.99 -3.77 3.36
N ASP A 59 -3.18 -3.22 3.63
CA ASP A 59 -4.40 -3.53 2.89
C ASP A 59 -4.25 -3.24 1.39
N ILE A 60 -3.68 -2.07 1.03
CA ILE A 60 -3.41 -1.69 -0.37
C ILE A 60 -2.43 -2.67 -1.03
N ALA A 61 -1.39 -3.10 -0.32
CA ALA A 61 -0.43 -4.06 -0.85
C ALA A 61 -1.08 -5.42 -1.12
N ASN A 62 -1.89 -5.92 -0.18
CA ASN A 62 -2.62 -7.18 -0.31
C ASN A 62 -3.62 -7.14 -1.48
N LEU A 63 -4.38 -6.05 -1.62
CA LEU A 63 -5.31 -5.86 -2.74
C LEU A 63 -4.58 -5.82 -4.09
N LYS A 64 -3.45 -5.12 -4.18
CA LYS A 64 -2.62 -5.10 -5.39
C LYS A 64 -2.12 -6.50 -5.74
N GLN A 65 -1.70 -7.28 -4.74
CA GLN A 65 -1.26 -8.66 -4.95
C GLN A 65 -2.41 -9.56 -5.42
N MET A 66 -3.58 -9.48 -4.80
CA MET A 66 -4.77 -10.24 -5.24
C MET A 66 -5.16 -9.90 -6.68
N ILE A 67 -5.16 -8.61 -7.05
CA ILE A 67 -5.46 -8.20 -8.43
C ILE A 67 -4.45 -8.80 -9.41
N ARG A 68 -3.15 -8.80 -9.07
CA ARG A 68 -2.10 -9.42 -9.91
C ARG A 68 -2.33 -10.93 -10.06
N GLN A 69 -2.62 -11.62 -8.97
CA GLN A 69 -2.90 -13.06 -8.99
C GLN A 69 -4.16 -13.39 -9.80
N MET A 70 -5.23 -12.62 -9.65
CA MET A 70 -6.47 -12.80 -10.41
C MET A 70 -6.24 -12.58 -11.91
N ARG A 71 -5.45 -11.57 -12.29
CA ARG A 71 -5.05 -11.33 -13.69
C ARG A 71 -4.22 -12.49 -14.24
N ALA A 72 -3.26 -13.00 -13.47
CA ALA A 72 -2.43 -14.14 -13.86
C ALA A 72 -3.27 -15.43 -14.01
N ALA A 73 -4.22 -15.68 -13.11
CA ALA A 73 -5.12 -16.82 -13.20
C ALA A 73 -6.00 -16.74 -14.45
N LYS A 74 -6.61 -15.58 -14.73
CA LYS A 74 -7.42 -15.36 -15.93
C LYS A 74 -6.62 -15.53 -17.22
N ALA A 75 -5.38 -15.03 -17.26
CA ALA A 75 -4.48 -15.20 -18.40
C ALA A 75 -4.14 -16.68 -18.68
N LYS A 76 -3.96 -17.47 -17.62
CA LYS A 76 -3.71 -18.92 -17.71
C LYS A 76 -4.92 -19.66 -18.30
N GLU A 77 -6.15 -19.29 -17.91
CA GLU A 77 -7.37 -19.88 -18.47
C GLU A 77 -7.58 -19.55 -19.96
N THR A 78 -7.15 -18.36 -20.39
CA THR A 78 -7.33 -17.89 -21.77
C THR A 78 -6.16 -18.22 -22.70
N ASN A 79 -5.19 -19.04 -22.27
CA ASN A 79 -3.96 -19.36 -23.02
C ASN A 79 -3.24 -18.12 -23.60
N THR A 80 -3.46 -16.95 -23.00
CA THR A 80 -2.90 -15.69 -23.47
C THR A 80 -1.70 -15.36 -22.60
N THR A 81 -0.50 -15.30 -23.18
CA THR A 81 0.73 -14.93 -22.46
C THR A 81 0.70 -13.43 -22.15
N VAL A 82 0.15 -13.05 -20.99
CA VAL A 82 0.20 -11.67 -20.50
C VAL A 82 1.60 -11.43 -19.92
N ARG A 83 2.37 -10.54 -20.56
CA ARG A 83 3.69 -10.11 -20.09
C ARG A 83 3.55 -8.74 -19.43
N ASP A 84 4.04 -8.60 -18.21
CA ASP A 84 4.15 -7.28 -17.58
C ASP A 84 5.23 -6.47 -18.31
N VAL A 85 4.86 -5.29 -18.81
CA VAL A 85 5.73 -4.41 -19.58
C VAL A 85 5.95 -3.12 -18.79
N SER A 86 7.21 -2.67 -18.64
CA SER A 86 7.49 -1.39 -18.01
C SER A 86 6.95 -0.23 -18.87
N GLN A 87 6.68 0.94 -18.28
CA GLN A 87 6.20 2.10 -19.05
C GLN A 87 7.16 2.48 -20.18
N SER A 88 8.47 2.43 -19.93
CA SER A 88 9.50 2.68 -20.94
C SER A 88 9.46 1.67 -22.08
N ASP A 89 9.19 0.40 -21.79
CA ASP A 89 9.14 -0.65 -22.81
C ASP A 89 7.82 -0.61 -23.59
N ALA A 90 6.72 -0.20 -22.95
CA ALA A 90 5.45 0.05 -23.62
C ALA A 90 5.55 1.20 -24.62
N VAL A 91 6.23 2.29 -24.27
CA VAL A 91 6.49 3.41 -25.20
C VAL A 91 7.37 2.99 -26.36
N LYS A 92 8.40 2.15 -26.13
CA LYS A 92 9.23 1.60 -27.20
C LYS A 92 8.42 0.71 -28.13
N PHE A 93 7.58 -0.16 -27.59
CA PHE A 93 6.67 -1.01 -28.36
C PHE A 93 5.71 -0.20 -29.23
N LEU A 94 5.05 0.81 -28.67
CA LEU A 94 4.14 1.70 -29.41
C LEU A 94 4.83 2.50 -30.52
N LYS A 95 6.12 2.79 -30.36
CA LYS A 95 6.95 3.46 -31.39
C LYS A 95 7.52 2.48 -32.44
N GLY A 96 7.10 1.21 -32.44
CA GLY A 96 7.54 0.19 -33.38
C GLY A 96 8.87 -0.48 -33.02
N GLY A 97 9.43 -0.22 -31.83
CA GLY A 97 10.62 -0.88 -31.33
C GLY A 97 10.29 -2.26 -30.74
N SER A 98 11.08 -3.28 -31.07
CA SER A 98 10.90 -4.63 -30.53
C SER A 98 11.05 -4.62 -29.00
N ALA A 99 10.05 -5.16 -28.28
CA ALA A 99 10.02 -5.22 -26.81
C ALA A 99 11.09 -6.15 -26.22
N ASN A 100 11.78 -6.90 -27.08
CA ASN A 100 12.99 -7.62 -26.71
C ASN A 100 14.17 -6.78 -27.15
N GLY A 101 15.10 -6.49 -26.23
CA GLY A 101 16.45 -6.10 -26.60
C GLY A 101 17.03 -7.22 -27.47
N GLY A 102 16.93 -7.05 -28.78
CA GLY A 102 17.44 -8.00 -29.76
C GLY A 102 18.95 -8.04 -29.64
N LYS A 103 19.45 -9.13 -29.08
CA LYS A 103 20.68 -9.72 -29.61
C LYS A 103 20.24 -10.99 -30.34
N TYR A 104 20.69 -11.07 -31.59
CA TYR A 104 20.90 -12.34 -32.28
C TYR A 104 21.57 -13.35 -31.35
#